data_AF-A0A6G0WLF8-F1
#
_entry.id   AF-A0A6G0WLF8-F1
#
_cell.length_a   1.000
_cell.length_b   1.000
_cell.length_c   1.000
_cell.angle_alpha   90.00
_cell.angle_beta   90.00
_cell.angle_gamma   90.00
#
_symmetry.space_group_name_H-M   'P 1'
#
loop_
_entity.id
_entity.type
_entity.pdbx_description
1 polymer ?
#
loop_
_entity_poly.entity_id
_entity_poly.type
_entity_poly.pdbx_seq_one_letter_code
_entity_poly.pdbx_strand_id
1 'polypeptide(L)'
;MLMEHFHEQLVASAPRLLTVSDLPHILLQVQDSFPHQDDPLEAFEEAQRLLQSWWSSSSQSIIALMIAAVAVKKTGDSQGRAKFFHELQQPERLDTTVRTAAIGFLVNEPSLQEYMECDTSFIFQTSYFYAVIIHALVTETHVPSTDQIGRIAASLERSSPRLQLLWLDHVKQQTRAVVQALYMSYDAVLQHMPSDSLLPLLENSRSSDSERPHFVATVTTLSTTTAQLLDRVAAPSPSFLVGAIDILAWVTFLVQPENDLVNKAVRTIPPAQIPSVLAPLHESLKADQGRPLHLDVLRGNRVRFYLTYLSRNATQNLDTLFDLALVGAAHTLRPLHDLSHRILRVLARSGTSEMAVVYVRQMIQQYPDITTLGVIATGIGYILSRPDHDSALVRFYLAELYSTWDNNREANGDLARLIFELLKVVRMDDLGIALLFVEKMVWKDSTLLEQVYETISVACDAPRRIPLLEWFLRLQAQLAPLPSNL
;
A
#
# COMPACT_ATOMS: atom_id res chain seq x y z
N MET A 1 6.32 46.76 -22.94
CA MET A 1 5.56 46.55 -24.20
C MET A 1 6.08 45.38 -25.03
N LEU A 2 7.40 45.17 -25.15
CA LEU A 2 7.95 44.07 -25.97
C LEU A 2 7.81 42.69 -25.27
N MET A 3 7.97 42.62 -23.95
CA MET A 3 7.76 41.39 -23.16
C MET A 3 6.28 41.02 -22.99
N GLU A 4 5.39 42.00 -22.87
CA GLU A 4 3.94 41.79 -22.86
C GLU A 4 3.47 41.15 -24.18
N HIS A 5 3.92 41.69 -25.31
CA HIS A 5 3.59 41.14 -26.63
C HIS A 5 4.18 39.75 -26.85
N PHE A 6 5.42 39.52 -26.40
CA PHE A 6 6.07 38.21 -26.42
C PHE A 6 5.29 37.17 -25.60
N HIS A 7 4.85 37.55 -24.40
CA HIS A 7 4.01 36.71 -23.55
C HIS A 7 2.65 36.44 -24.19
N GLU A 8 1.97 37.45 -24.72
CA GLU A 8 0.68 37.28 -25.41
C GLU A 8 0.77 36.30 -26.58
N GLN A 9 1.86 36.35 -27.36
CA GLN A 9 2.13 35.41 -28.43
C GLN A 9 2.34 33.97 -27.90
N LEU A 10 3.12 33.81 -26.83
CA LEU A 10 3.34 32.51 -26.20
C LEU A 10 2.05 31.93 -25.62
N VAL A 11 1.25 32.74 -24.93
CA VAL A 11 -0.07 32.33 -24.39
C VAL A 11 -1.05 31.97 -25.51
N ALA A 12 -1.02 32.68 -26.63
CA ALA A 12 -1.86 32.36 -27.78
C ALA A 12 -1.42 31.05 -28.49
N SER A 13 -0.13 30.73 -28.43
CA SER A 13 0.43 29.49 -29.00
C SER A 13 0.39 28.29 -28.06
N ALA A 14 0.26 28.53 -26.75
CA ALA A 14 0.22 27.50 -25.73
C ALA A 14 -1.17 26.83 -25.65
N PRO A 15 -1.24 25.50 -25.43
CA PRO A 15 -2.52 24.84 -25.19
C PRO A 15 -3.23 25.44 -23.98
N ARG A 16 -4.57 25.53 -24.05
CA ARG A 16 -5.41 26.06 -22.96
C ARG A 16 -5.19 25.37 -21.61
N LEU A 17 -4.73 24.11 -21.63
CA LEU A 17 -4.32 23.33 -20.48
C LEU A 17 -2.87 22.89 -20.70
N LEU A 18 -1.94 23.53 -19.99
CA LEU A 18 -0.53 23.12 -20.00
C LEU A 18 -0.38 21.87 -19.16
N THR A 19 -0.06 20.75 -19.79
CA THR A 19 0.30 19.52 -19.08
C THR A 19 1.81 19.49 -18.83
N VAL A 20 2.25 18.74 -17.82
CA VAL A 20 3.69 18.62 -17.48
C VAL A 20 4.50 18.10 -18.68
N SER A 21 3.89 17.29 -19.55
CA SER A 21 4.49 16.81 -20.80
C SER A 21 4.74 17.89 -21.86
N ASP A 22 4.01 19.00 -21.84
CA ASP A 22 4.16 20.08 -22.82
C ASP A 22 5.29 21.06 -22.43
N LEU A 23 5.70 21.04 -21.17
CA LEU A 23 6.64 22.02 -20.59
C LEU A 23 8.02 22.05 -21.26
N PRO A 24 8.65 20.92 -21.66
CA PRO A 24 9.96 20.95 -22.32
C PRO A 24 9.91 21.63 -23.70
N HIS A 25 8.84 21.41 -24.46
CA HIS A 25 8.68 22.02 -25.79
C HIS A 25 8.42 23.52 -25.71
N ILE A 26 7.58 23.93 -24.77
CA ILE A 26 7.27 25.34 -24.53
C ILE A 26 8.51 26.06 -23.99
N LEU A 27 9.29 25.39 -23.15
CA LEU A 27 10.57 25.92 -22.67
C LEU A 27 11.54 26.21 -23.83
N LEU A 28 11.72 25.26 -24.76
CA LEU A 28 12.56 25.49 -25.95
C LEU A 28 12.03 26.66 -26.77
N GLN A 29 10.71 26.72 -26.98
CA GLN A 29 10.08 27.81 -27.71
C GLN A 29 10.30 29.17 -27.02
N VAL A 30 10.21 29.23 -25.69
CA VAL A 30 10.52 30.44 -24.90
C VAL A 30 12.00 30.79 -25.05
N GLN A 31 12.93 29.83 -24.95
CA GLN A 31 14.37 30.08 -25.07
C GLN A 31 14.75 30.63 -26.45
N ASP A 32 14.22 30.01 -27.50
CA ASP A 32 14.48 30.37 -28.90
C ASP A 32 13.86 31.72 -29.27
N SER A 33 12.70 32.02 -28.69
CA SER A 33 11.92 33.22 -29.02
C SER A 33 12.14 34.38 -28.03
N PHE A 34 12.87 34.17 -26.93
CA PHE A 34 13.08 35.19 -25.90
C PHE A 34 13.78 36.40 -26.49
N PRO A 35 13.21 37.61 -26.35
CA PRO A 35 13.71 38.77 -27.05
C PRO A 35 15.16 39.07 -26.66
N HIS A 36 15.98 39.30 -27.68
CA HIS A 36 17.35 39.80 -27.51
C HIS A 36 17.26 41.29 -27.17
N GLN A 37 17.01 41.61 -25.91
CA GLN A 37 17.10 42.98 -25.41
C GLN A 37 18.56 43.32 -25.05
N ASP A 38 18.97 44.56 -25.31
CA ASP A 38 20.31 45.07 -25.01
C ASP A 38 20.56 45.21 -23.50
N ASP A 39 19.49 45.33 -22.69
CA ASP A 39 19.56 45.32 -21.23
C ASP A 39 18.78 44.13 -20.63
N PRO A 40 19.47 43.05 -20.22
CA PRO A 40 18.82 41.89 -19.64
C PRO A 40 18.16 42.19 -18.29
N LEU A 41 18.58 43.24 -17.57
CA LEU A 41 18.03 43.62 -16.27
C LEU A 41 16.61 44.21 -16.41
N GLU A 42 16.38 45.00 -17.46
CA GLU A 42 15.06 45.54 -17.80
C GLU A 42 14.09 44.42 -18.21
N ALA A 43 14.56 43.45 -18.99
CA ALA A 43 13.77 42.25 -19.37
C ALA A 43 13.31 41.44 -18.14
N PHE A 44 14.17 41.36 -17.12
CA PHE A 44 13.88 40.65 -15.87
C PHE A 44 12.88 41.40 -15.00
N GLU A 45 13.02 42.71 -14.84
CA GLU A 45 12.04 43.51 -14.10
C GLU A 45 10.66 43.52 -14.77
N GLU A 46 10.61 43.55 -16.11
CA GLU A 46 9.36 43.46 -16.87
C GLU A 46 8.73 42.07 -16.70
N ALA A 47 9.52 40.99 -16.79
CA ALA A 47 9.03 39.64 -16.54
C ALA A 47 8.55 39.42 -15.09
N GLN A 48 9.21 40.02 -14.10
CA GLN A 48 8.79 39.94 -12.70
C GLN A 48 7.47 40.69 -12.46
N ARG A 49 7.29 41.86 -13.09
CA ARG A 49 6.02 42.60 -13.06
C ARG A 49 4.87 41.79 -13.68
N LEU A 50 5.14 41.13 -14.81
CA LEU A 50 4.18 40.24 -15.47
C LEU A 50 3.78 39.07 -14.57
N LEU A 51 4.76 38.40 -13.95
CA LEU A 51 4.51 37.31 -13.00
C LEU A 51 3.65 37.76 -11.81
N GLN A 52 3.96 38.93 -11.22
CA GLN A 52 3.22 39.48 -10.08
C GLN A 52 1.77 39.85 -10.46
N SER A 53 1.54 40.31 -11.69
CA SER A 53 0.20 40.69 -12.15
C SER A 53 -0.73 39.49 -12.42
N TRP A 54 -0.18 38.28 -12.55
CA TRP A 54 -0.90 37.12 -13.10
C TRP A 54 -0.92 35.88 -12.20
N TRP A 55 -0.49 35.99 -10.94
CA TRP A 55 -0.53 34.90 -9.95
C TRP A 55 -1.89 34.19 -9.79
N SER A 56 -2.98 34.77 -10.28
CA SER A 56 -4.34 34.20 -10.23
C SER A 56 -4.72 33.28 -11.41
N SER A 57 -3.91 33.15 -12.47
CA SER A 57 -4.21 32.35 -13.67
C SER A 57 -3.16 31.26 -13.90
N SER A 58 -3.54 29.98 -13.87
CA SER A 58 -2.61 28.84 -13.84
C SER A 58 -1.71 28.74 -15.07
N SER A 59 -2.27 28.77 -16.29
CA SER A 59 -1.46 28.62 -17.52
C SER A 59 -0.60 29.85 -17.85
N GLN A 60 -1.11 31.06 -17.56
CA GLN A 60 -0.37 32.32 -17.79
C GLN A 60 0.76 32.49 -16.77
N SER A 61 0.54 32.09 -15.51
CA SER A 61 1.59 32.07 -14.48
C SER A 61 2.74 31.14 -14.85
N ILE A 62 2.46 29.98 -15.46
CA ILE A 62 3.51 29.04 -15.90
C ILE A 62 4.38 29.66 -16.98
N ILE A 63 3.78 30.27 -18.00
CA ILE A 63 4.50 30.90 -19.11
C ILE A 63 5.27 32.13 -18.62
N ALA A 64 4.64 33.01 -17.82
CA ALA A 64 5.31 34.16 -17.22
C ALA A 64 6.49 33.74 -16.33
N LEU A 65 6.37 32.62 -15.62
CA LEU A 65 7.44 32.08 -14.79
C LEU A 65 8.61 31.52 -15.63
N MET A 66 8.33 30.82 -16.73
CA MET A 66 9.35 30.36 -17.68
C MET A 66 10.10 31.55 -18.32
N ILE A 67 9.36 32.58 -18.70
CA ILE A 67 9.91 33.83 -19.24
C ILE A 67 10.81 34.51 -18.20
N ALA A 68 10.32 34.69 -16.97
CA ALA A 68 11.09 35.32 -15.90
C ALA A 68 12.35 34.52 -15.56
N ALA A 69 12.29 33.19 -15.59
CA ALA A 69 13.44 32.35 -15.31
C ALA A 69 14.47 32.34 -16.46
N VAL A 70 14.04 32.45 -17.73
CA VAL A 70 14.93 32.68 -18.89
C VAL A 70 15.56 34.08 -18.83
N ALA A 71 14.81 35.10 -18.40
CA ALA A 71 15.32 36.44 -18.18
C ALA A 71 16.43 36.44 -17.12
N VAL A 72 16.18 35.82 -15.96
CA VAL A 72 17.16 35.61 -14.87
C VAL A 72 18.43 34.89 -15.35
N LYS A 73 18.30 33.89 -16.23
CA LYS A 73 19.47 33.20 -16.82
C LYS A 73 20.32 34.14 -17.67
N LYS A 74 19.68 35.03 -18.44
CA LYS A 74 20.35 36.00 -19.31
C LYS A 74 20.90 37.21 -18.55
N THR A 75 20.38 37.53 -17.36
CA THR A 75 20.91 38.61 -16.50
C THR A 75 22.16 38.16 -15.77
N GLY A 76 23.19 38.99 -15.63
CA GLY A 76 24.36 38.69 -14.77
C GLY A 76 24.14 38.97 -13.28
N ASP A 77 22.92 39.34 -12.87
CA ASP A 77 22.64 39.89 -11.53
C ASP A 77 22.31 38.81 -10.50
N SER A 78 23.31 38.39 -9.73
CA SER A 78 23.20 37.36 -8.69
C SER A 78 22.20 37.71 -7.57
N GLN A 79 22.02 38.98 -7.22
CA GLN A 79 21.09 39.39 -6.16
C GLN A 79 19.63 39.35 -6.64
N GLY A 80 19.36 39.82 -7.85
CA GLY A 80 18.07 39.69 -8.51
C GLY A 80 17.65 38.23 -8.68
N ARG A 81 18.60 37.35 -9.08
CA ARG A 81 18.35 35.89 -9.16
C ARG A 81 17.91 35.33 -7.80
N ALA A 82 18.68 35.59 -6.74
CA ALA A 82 18.40 35.06 -5.41
C ALA A 82 17.04 35.56 -4.87
N LYS A 83 16.71 36.83 -5.08
CA LYS A 83 15.43 37.41 -4.67
C LYS A 83 14.26 36.78 -5.43
N PHE A 84 14.37 36.61 -6.74
CA PHE A 84 13.34 35.98 -7.56
C PHE A 84 13.10 34.52 -7.14
N PHE A 85 14.17 33.73 -6.99
CA PHE A 85 14.02 32.35 -6.55
C PHE A 85 13.48 32.25 -5.12
N HIS A 86 13.87 33.15 -4.21
CA HIS A 86 13.29 33.22 -2.88
C HIS A 86 11.78 33.58 -2.91
N GLU A 87 11.35 34.48 -3.80
CA GLU A 87 9.93 34.81 -3.97
C GLU A 87 9.13 33.64 -4.57
N LEU A 88 9.70 32.93 -5.56
CA LEU A 88 9.14 31.68 -6.09
C LEU A 88 9.05 30.59 -5.02
N GLN A 89 9.91 30.65 -4.01
CA GLN A 89 9.97 29.67 -2.94
C GLN A 89 8.89 29.81 -1.88
N GLN A 90 8.16 30.94 -1.86
CA GLN A 90 7.12 31.18 -0.87
C GLN A 90 5.85 30.37 -1.18
N PRO A 91 5.49 29.38 -0.34
CA PRO A 91 4.41 28.45 -0.64
C PRO A 91 3.02 29.09 -0.68
N GLU A 92 2.88 30.31 -0.17
CA GLU A 92 1.62 31.07 -0.12
C GLU A 92 1.33 31.83 -1.43
N ARG A 93 2.32 31.96 -2.33
CA ARG A 93 2.22 32.85 -3.51
C ARG A 93 1.92 32.14 -4.84
N LEU A 94 2.19 30.84 -4.94
CA LEU A 94 2.04 30.10 -6.19
C LEU A 94 1.13 28.89 -6.01
N ASP A 95 0.20 28.72 -6.94
CA ASP A 95 -0.57 27.49 -7.09
C ASP A 95 0.35 26.27 -7.32
N THR A 96 -0.07 25.10 -6.82
CA THR A 96 0.70 23.85 -6.89
C THR A 96 1.09 23.47 -8.32
N THR A 97 0.22 23.69 -9.31
CA THR A 97 0.49 23.36 -10.72
C THR A 97 1.57 24.27 -11.31
N VAL A 98 1.52 25.56 -10.97
CA VAL A 98 2.51 26.56 -11.40
C VAL A 98 3.88 26.25 -10.78
N ARG A 99 3.88 25.86 -9.50
CA ARG A 99 5.09 25.44 -8.79
C ARG A 99 5.70 24.21 -9.44
N THR A 100 4.92 23.18 -9.74
CA THR A 100 5.41 21.96 -10.42
C THR A 100 6.01 22.26 -11.79
N ALA A 101 5.44 23.20 -12.55
CA ALA A 101 6.02 23.63 -13.82
C ALA A 101 7.33 24.43 -13.65
N ALA A 102 7.39 25.29 -12.63
CA ALA A 102 8.62 25.99 -12.23
C ALA A 102 9.74 25.02 -11.85
N ILE A 103 9.37 23.94 -11.16
CA ILE A 103 10.28 22.86 -10.80
C ILE A 103 10.77 22.14 -12.06
N GLY A 104 9.88 21.79 -12.99
CA GLY A 104 10.28 21.20 -14.29
C GLY A 104 11.26 22.06 -15.08
N PHE A 105 11.14 23.39 -14.99
CA PHE A 105 12.10 24.34 -15.55
C PHE A 105 13.47 24.28 -14.84
N LEU A 106 13.46 24.39 -13.51
CA LEU A 106 14.66 24.31 -12.66
C LEU A 106 15.35 22.95 -12.78
N VAL A 107 14.60 21.91 -13.17
CA VAL A 107 15.11 20.57 -13.36
C VAL A 107 16.10 20.50 -14.52
N ASN A 108 15.77 21.18 -15.62
CA ASN A 108 16.55 21.17 -16.85
C ASN A 108 17.73 22.17 -16.83
N GLU A 109 17.88 22.98 -15.77
CA GLU A 109 18.86 24.07 -15.71
C GLU A 109 19.73 24.03 -14.44
N PRO A 110 20.82 23.24 -14.45
CA PRO A 110 21.72 23.07 -13.29
C PRO A 110 22.33 24.37 -12.77
N SER A 111 22.54 25.36 -13.63
CA SER A 111 23.12 26.67 -13.31
C SER A 111 22.24 27.53 -12.39
N LEU A 112 20.94 27.22 -12.28
CA LEU A 112 20.01 27.99 -11.46
C LEU A 112 19.79 27.37 -10.07
N GLN A 113 20.23 26.12 -9.86
CA GLN A 113 20.04 25.40 -8.60
C GLN A 113 20.87 25.99 -7.45
N GLU A 114 22.00 26.64 -7.74
CA GLU A 114 22.86 27.28 -6.73
C GLU A 114 22.23 28.54 -6.11
N TYR A 115 21.38 29.25 -6.86
CA TYR A 115 20.72 30.48 -6.38
C TYR A 115 19.45 30.20 -5.57
N MET A 116 19.06 28.94 -5.46
CA MET A 116 17.89 28.51 -4.71
C MET A 116 18.19 28.29 -3.23
N GLU A 117 19.44 28.39 -2.75
CA GLU A 117 19.85 28.04 -1.39
C GLU A 117 19.31 29.01 -0.30
N CYS A 118 18.05 28.81 0.10
CA CYS A 118 17.49 29.37 1.33
C CYS A 118 16.95 28.26 2.26
N ASP A 119 16.51 28.62 3.47
CA ASP A 119 15.99 27.68 4.48
C ASP A 119 14.80 26.82 4.00
N THR A 120 14.10 27.20 2.92
CA THR A 120 12.96 26.46 2.33
C THR A 120 13.26 25.76 1.01
N SER A 121 14.48 25.94 0.49
CA SER A 121 14.94 25.42 -0.81
C SER A 121 14.80 23.90 -0.96
N PHE A 122 14.94 23.17 0.15
CA PHE A 122 14.81 21.72 0.20
C PHE A 122 13.40 21.23 -0.17
N ILE A 123 12.36 22.06 -0.02
CA ILE A 123 11.00 21.74 -0.50
C ILE A 123 10.99 21.62 -2.03
N PHE A 124 11.67 22.54 -2.73
CA PHE A 124 11.76 22.53 -4.20
C PHE A 124 12.62 21.39 -4.72
N GLN A 125 13.74 21.13 -4.05
CA GLN A 125 14.59 19.97 -4.35
C GLN A 125 13.80 18.65 -4.14
N THR A 126 12.95 18.60 -3.12
CA THR A 126 12.05 17.45 -2.91
C THR A 126 11.05 17.34 -4.05
N SER A 127 10.42 18.43 -4.48
CA SER A 127 9.50 18.40 -5.61
C SER A 127 10.20 17.97 -6.91
N TYR A 128 11.41 18.46 -7.16
CA TYR A 128 12.26 18.02 -8.29
C TYR A 128 12.40 16.50 -8.26
N PHE A 129 12.82 15.95 -7.11
CA PHE A 129 13.06 14.53 -6.96
C PHE A 129 11.82 13.71 -7.29
N TYR A 130 10.66 14.07 -6.71
CA TYR A 130 9.41 13.37 -6.97
C TYR A 130 8.91 13.53 -8.41
N ALA A 131 9.09 14.71 -9.03
CA ALA A 131 8.73 14.93 -10.44
C ALA A 131 9.56 14.04 -11.38
N VAL A 132 10.86 13.89 -11.10
CA VAL A 132 11.75 12.98 -11.85
C VAL A 132 11.30 11.52 -11.69
N ILE A 133 10.92 11.11 -10.47
CA ILE A 133 10.35 9.76 -10.24
C ILE A 133 9.06 9.56 -11.03
N ILE A 134 8.12 10.51 -10.97
CA ILE A 134 6.85 10.43 -11.70
C ILE A 134 7.10 10.36 -13.20
N HIS A 135 7.99 11.20 -13.73
CA HIS A 135 8.37 11.17 -15.14
C HIS A 135 8.92 9.80 -15.52
N ALA A 136 9.90 9.28 -14.77
CA ALA A 136 10.48 7.96 -15.00
C ALA A 136 9.44 6.82 -14.97
N LEU A 137 8.43 6.90 -14.09
CA LEU A 137 7.32 5.95 -14.05
C LEU A 137 6.40 6.04 -15.28
N VAL A 138 6.12 7.25 -15.77
CA VAL A 138 5.21 7.48 -16.91
C VAL A 138 5.89 7.18 -18.25
N THR A 139 7.18 7.50 -18.38
CA THR A 139 7.95 7.31 -19.61
C THR A 139 8.76 6.01 -19.64
N GLU A 140 8.66 5.19 -18.59
CA GLU A 140 9.39 3.93 -18.44
C GLU A 140 10.92 4.06 -18.56
N THR A 141 11.48 5.19 -18.13
CA THR A 141 12.91 5.48 -18.17
C THR A 141 13.61 5.28 -16.83
N HIS A 142 14.94 5.23 -16.82
CA HIS A 142 15.70 5.22 -15.56
C HIS A 142 15.63 6.57 -14.82
N VAL A 143 15.64 6.49 -13.49
CA VAL A 143 15.84 7.66 -12.62
C VAL A 143 17.30 8.10 -12.73
N PRO A 144 17.58 9.35 -13.13
CA PRO A 144 18.94 9.88 -13.13
C PRO A 144 19.50 9.97 -11.70
N SER A 145 20.79 9.67 -11.55
CA SER A 145 21.50 9.83 -10.28
C SER A 145 21.41 11.28 -9.80
N THR A 146 20.86 11.50 -8.61
CA THR A 146 20.61 12.84 -8.07
C THR A 146 21.43 13.09 -6.81
N ASP A 147 22.44 13.95 -6.90
CA ASP A 147 23.24 14.43 -5.75
C ASP A 147 22.43 15.29 -4.75
N GLN A 148 21.20 15.62 -5.11
CA GLN A 148 20.31 16.50 -4.33
C GLN A 148 19.84 15.88 -3.01
N ILE A 149 19.81 14.55 -2.89
CA ILE A 149 19.31 13.85 -1.68
C ILE A 149 20.11 14.24 -0.44
N GLY A 150 21.44 14.34 -0.56
CA GLY A 150 22.31 14.76 0.55
C GLY A 150 22.03 16.19 1.01
N ARG A 151 21.70 17.09 0.07
CA ARG A 151 21.37 18.50 0.36
C ARG A 151 20.00 18.63 1.02
N ILE A 152 19.01 17.87 0.56
CA ILE A 152 17.67 17.82 1.18
C ILE A 152 17.81 17.31 2.62
N ALA A 153 18.52 16.20 2.83
CA ALA A 153 18.73 15.61 4.14
C ALA A 153 19.38 16.58 5.14
N ALA A 154 20.48 17.24 4.75
CA ALA A 154 21.19 18.19 5.60
C ALA A 154 20.37 19.45 5.94
N SER A 155 19.45 19.84 5.06
CA SER A 155 18.56 20.99 5.28
C SER A 155 17.38 20.62 6.17
N LEU A 156 16.79 19.44 5.94
CA LEU A 156 15.69 18.92 6.74
C LEU A 156 16.11 18.73 8.22
N GLU A 157 17.31 18.23 8.46
CA GLU A 157 17.87 18.04 9.81
C GLU A 157 18.00 19.36 10.59
N ARG A 158 18.28 20.48 9.90
CA ARG A 158 18.43 21.82 10.50
C ARG A 158 17.13 22.64 10.51
N SER A 159 16.08 22.15 9.86
CA SER A 159 14.82 22.89 9.68
C SER A 159 13.98 22.93 10.96
N SER A 160 13.20 24.01 11.12
CA SER A 160 12.28 24.13 12.27
C SER A 160 11.12 23.12 12.18
N PRO A 161 10.48 22.74 13.30
CA PRO A 161 9.36 21.79 13.28
C PRO A 161 8.20 22.20 12.36
N ARG A 162 7.94 23.51 12.24
CA ARG A 162 6.91 24.03 11.31
C ARG A 162 7.29 23.77 9.85
N LEU A 163 8.55 23.97 9.48
CA LEU A 163 9.05 23.71 8.13
C LEU A 163 9.08 22.21 7.82
N GLN A 164 9.38 21.36 8.80
CA GLN A 164 9.30 19.91 8.65
C GLN A 164 7.87 19.43 8.35
N LEU A 165 6.87 19.99 9.02
CA LEU A 165 5.46 19.67 8.76
C LEU A 165 5.00 20.16 7.38
N LEU A 166 5.39 21.38 6.98
CA LEU A 166 5.10 21.90 5.63
C LEU A 166 5.73 21.05 4.53
N TRP A 167 6.97 20.62 4.74
CA TRP A 167 7.65 19.69 3.84
C TRP A 167 6.94 18.33 3.80
N LEU A 168 6.51 17.80 4.94
CA LEU A 168 5.80 16.52 5.03
C LEU A 168 4.46 16.57 4.27
N ASP A 169 3.70 17.64 4.43
CA ASP A 169 2.44 17.86 3.70
C ASP A 169 2.70 17.92 2.19
N HIS A 170 3.80 18.56 1.78
CA HIS A 170 4.22 18.58 0.39
C HIS A 170 4.57 17.18 -0.12
N VAL A 171 5.37 16.41 0.62
CA VAL A 171 5.71 15.01 0.26
C VAL A 171 4.44 14.18 0.14
N LYS A 172 3.47 14.32 1.04
CA LYS A 172 2.18 13.62 0.99
C LYS A 172 1.41 13.92 -0.30
N GLN A 173 1.42 15.17 -0.78
CA GLN A 173 0.83 15.52 -2.09
C GLN A 173 1.57 14.84 -3.24
N GLN A 174 2.90 14.83 -3.22
CA GLN A 174 3.71 14.16 -4.24
C GLN A 174 3.51 12.64 -4.24
N THR A 175 3.40 12.01 -3.07
CA THR A 175 3.09 10.57 -2.95
C THR A 175 1.76 10.24 -3.61
N ARG A 176 0.73 11.09 -3.49
CA ARG A 176 -0.55 10.89 -4.18
C ARG A 176 -0.38 10.93 -5.71
N ALA A 177 0.41 11.86 -6.23
CA ALA A 177 0.70 11.95 -7.66
C ALA A 177 1.48 10.72 -8.17
N VAL A 178 2.45 10.23 -7.39
CA VAL A 178 3.15 8.97 -7.69
C VAL A 178 2.19 7.79 -7.73
N VAL A 179 1.29 7.65 -6.74
CA VAL A 179 0.30 6.57 -6.70
C VAL A 179 -0.63 6.62 -7.91
N GLN A 180 -1.07 7.81 -8.32
CA GLN A 180 -1.85 7.99 -9.54
C GLN A 180 -1.07 7.56 -10.79
N ALA A 181 0.19 7.97 -10.92
CA ALA A 181 1.06 7.57 -12.02
C ALA A 181 1.26 6.04 -12.08
N LEU A 182 1.40 5.39 -10.92
CA LEU A 182 1.48 3.93 -10.80
C LEU A 182 0.20 3.26 -11.29
N TYR A 183 -0.97 3.74 -10.85
CA TYR A 183 -2.25 3.20 -11.29
C TYR A 183 -2.51 3.39 -12.79
N MET A 184 -2.05 4.50 -13.38
CA MET A 184 -2.20 4.80 -14.81
C MET A 184 -1.25 3.97 -15.68
N SER A 185 0.02 3.88 -15.30
CA SER A 185 1.08 3.33 -16.17
C SER A 185 1.28 1.82 -15.96
N TYR A 186 0.95 1.30 -14.78
CA TYR A 186 1.21 -0.08 -14.39
C TYR A 186 -0.05 -0.85 -13.97
N ASP A 187 -1.21 -0.47 -14.51
CA ASP A 187 -2.51 -1.05 -14.14
C ASP A 187 -2.50 -2.59 -14.14
N ALA A 188 -2.01 -3.20 -15.21
CA ALA A 188 -1.96 -4.66 -15.34
C ALA A 188 -1.07 -5.34 -14.28
N VAL A 189 0.05 -4.74 -13.87
CA VAL A 189 0.92 -5.28 -12.79
C VAL A 189 0.21 -5.18 -11.44
N LEU A 190 -0.62 -4.14 -11.28
CA LEU A 190 -1.41 -3.90 -10.07
C LEU A 190 -2.73 -4.67 -10.03
N GLN A 191 -3.17 -5.31 -11.14
CA GLN A 191 -4.45 -6.05 -11.24
C GLN A 191 -4.32 -7.56 -11.52
N HIS A 192 -3.21 -8.07 -12.05
CA HIS A 192 -3.25 -9.36 -12.76
C HIS A 192 -2.19 -10.41 -12.43
N MET A 193 -1.55 -10.34 -11.26
CA MET A 193 -0.70 -11.45 -10.86
C MET A 193 -1.23 -12.14 -9.61
N PRO A 194 -1.54 -13.46 -9.68
CA PRO A 194 -1.48 -14.31 -8.51
C PRO A 194 -0.20 -13.96 -7.76
N SER A 195 -0.26 -13.88 -6.44
CA SER A 195 0.89 -13.50 -5.59
C SER A 195 2.17 -14.29 -5.90
N ASP A 196 1.99 -15.52 -6.36
CA ASP A 196 3.05 -16.46 -6.75
C ASP A 196 3.73 -16.09 -8.06
N SER A 197 3.14 -15.18 -8.84
CA SER A 197 3.71 -14.57 -10.05
C SER A 197 4.23 -13.16 -9.80
N LEU A 198 3.65 -12.39 -8.87
CA LEU A 198 4.03 -11.01 -8.59
C LEU A 198 5.44 -10.91 -7.96
N LEU A 199 5.72 -11.74 -6.95
CA LEU A 199 7.03 -11.76 -6.28
C LEU A 199 8.14 -12.19 -7.25
N PRO A 200 8.01 -13.32 -7.99
CA PRO A 200 8.97 -13.70 -9.02
C PRO A 200 9.03 -12.72 -10.18
N LEU A 201 7.94 -12.07 -10.60
CA LEU A 201 8.02 -11.06 -11.66
C LEU A 201 8.80 -9.84 -11.19
N LEU A 202 8.68 -9.43 -9.92
CA LEU A 202 9.46 -8.33 -9.37
C LEU A 202 10.92 -8.73 -9.07
N GLU A 203 11.18 -9.98 -8.71
CA GLU A 203 12.53 -10.54 -8.55
C GLU A 203 13.21 -10.75 -9.91
N ASN A 204 12.51 -11.26 -10.91
CA ASN A 204 12.96 -11.33 -12.30
C ASN A 204 13.11 -9.93 -12.90
N SER A 205 12.27 -8.96 -12.51
CA SER A 205 12.45 -7.55 -12.89
C SER A 205 13.66 -6.86 -12.25
N ARG A 206 14.32 -7.51 -11.28
CA ARG A 206 15.62 -7.08 -10.75
C ARG A 206 16.80 -7.67 -11.52
N SER A 207 16.59 -8.68 -12.37
CA SER A 207 17.61 -9.19 -13.26
C SER A 207 17.67 -8.35 -14.55
N SER A 208 18.82 -8.35 -15.22
CA SER A 208 19.05 -7.60 -16.47
C SER A 208 18.16 -8.01 -17.64
N ASP A 209 17.47 -9.14 -17.51
CA ASP A 209 16.79 -9.84 -18.63
C ASP A 209 15.27 -9.65 -18.59
N SER A 210 14.75 -8.72 -17.77
CA SER A 210 13.31 -8.46 -17.69
C SER A 210 12.81 -7.45 -18.71
N GLU A 211 11.51 -7.50 -19.02
CA GLU A 211 10.84 -6.51 -19.87
C GLU A 211 10.65 -5.14 -19.16
N ARG A 212 10.88 -5.01 -17.84
CA ARG A 212 10.60 -3.78 -17.06
C ARG A 212 11.60 -3.49 -15.92
N PRO A 213 12.92 -3.50 -16.15
CA PRO A 213 13.92 -3.30 -15.09
C PRO A 213 13.83 -1.90 -14.45
N HIS A 214 13.31 -0.91 -15.20
CA HIS A 214 13.14 0.47 -14.77
C HIS A 214 12.11 0.62 -13.63
N PHE A 215 11.05 -0.20 -13.61
CA PHE A 215 9.97 -0.08 -12.62
C PHE A 215 10.48 -0.39 -11.21
N VAL A 216 11.14 -1.54 -11.03
CA VAL A 216 11.63 -1.96 -9.71
C VAL A 216 12.73 -1.04 -9.21
N ALA A 217 13.64 -0.62 -10.09
CA ALA A 217 14.67 0.35 -9.74
C ALA A 217 14.05 1.68 -9.26
N THR A 218 13.04 2.20 -9.98
CA THR A 218 12.38 3.47 -9.67
C THR A 218 11.61 3.41 -8.35
N VAL A 219 10.82 2.35 -8.12
CA VAL A 219 10.08 2.16 -6.87
C VAL A 219 11.02 1.91 -5.69
N THR A 220 12.12 1.20 -5.90
CA THR A 220 13.15 0.98 -4.86
C THR A 220 13.84 2.28 -4.49
N THR A 221 14.23 3.10 -5.47
CA THR A 221 14.80 4.43 -5.24
C THR A 221 13.82 5.31 -4.47
N LEU A 222 12.56 5.39 -4.91
CA LEU A 222 11.52 6.14 -4.22
C LEU A 222 11.39 5.70 -2.75
N SER A 223 11.24 4.41 -2.50
CA SER A 223 11.08 3.86 -1.14
C SER A 223 12.30 4.17 -0.27
N THR A 224 13.50 3.93 -0.80
CA THR A 224 14.76 4.05 -0.05
C THR A 224 15.06 5.50 0.27
N THR A 225 14.98 6.40 -0.72
CA THR A 225 15.23 7.83 -0.53
C THR A 225 14.19 8.46 0.37
N THR A 226 12.91 8.11 0.22
CA THR A 226 11.86 8.67 1.08
C THR A 226 12.05 8.25 2.54
N ALA A 227 12.34 6.97 2.79
CA ALA A 227 12.65 6.49 4.14
C ALA A 227 13.88 7.21 4.72
N GLN A 228 14.97 7.30 3.95
CA GLN A 228 16.19 7.99 4.38
C GLN A 228 15.94 9.45 4.73
N LEU A 229 15.14 10.18 3.94
CA LEU A 229 14.81 11.58 4.23
C LEU A 229 13.97 11.71 5.51
N LEU A 230 12.95 10.88 5.68
CA LEU A 230 12.12 10.89 6.88
C LEU A 230 12.92 10.59 8.15
N ASP A 231 13.91 9.68 8.07
CA ASP A 231 14.76 9.31 9.20
C ASP A 231 15.75 10.40 9.64
N ARG A 232 16.00 11.41 8.81
CA ARG A 232 16.89 12.56 9.14
C ARG A 232 16.29 13.52 10.15
N VAL A 233 14.99 13.43 10.41
CA VAL A 233 14.37 14.19 11.49
C VAL A 233 14.70 13.53 12.82
N ALA A 234 15.64 14.12 13.57
CA ALA A 234 16.18 13.54 14.80
C ALA A 234 15.14 13.43 15.93
N ALA A 235 14.29 14.44 16.09
CA ALA A 235 13.25 14.50 17.13
C ALA A 235 11.87 14.84 16.52
N PRO A 236 11.26 13.90 15.79
CA PRO A 236 10.02 14.16 15.08
C PRO A 236 8.84 14.31 16.06
N SER A 237 7.96 15.27 15.79
CA SER A 237 6.70 15.41 16.53
C SER A 237 5.73 14.25 16.22
N PRO A 238 4.75 13.96 17.09
CA PRO A 238 3.74 12.93 16.80
C PRO A 238 2.98 13.20 15.49
N SER A 239 2.63 14.46 15.21
CA SER A 239 1.98 14.86 13.94
C SER A 239 2.85 14.55 12.72
N PHE A 240 4.17 14.76 12.84
CA PHE A 240 5.10 14.40 11.77
C PHE A 240 5.15 12.89 11.57
N LEU A 241 5.22 12.10 12.64
CA LEU A 241 5.26 10.64 12.56
C LEU A 241 3.98 10.05 11.96
N VAL A 242 2.81 10.60 12.28
CA VAL A 242 1.52 10.21 11.68
C VAL A 242 1.55 10.39 10.15
N GLY A 243 1.99 11.55 9.66
CA GLY A 243 2.07 11.80 8.21
C GLY A 243 3.18 10.99 7.54
N ALA A 244 4.30 10.76 8.23
CA ALA A 244 5.41 9.95 7.73
C ALA A 244 5.01 8.47 7.56
N ILE A 245 4.23 7.91 8.50
CA ILE A 245 3.64 6.56 8.37
C ILE A 245 2.76 6.48 7.13
N ASP A 246 1.90 7.47 6.91
CA ASP A 246 0.99 7.52 5.75
C ASP A 246 1.75 7.51 4.42
N ILE A 247 2.82 8.31 4.32
CA ILE A 247 3.71 8.35 3.15
C ILE A 247 4.41 7.00 2.96
N LEU A 248 5.06 6.49 4.01
CA LEU A 248 5.79 5.22 3.97
C LEU A 248 4.89 4.05 3.56
N ALA A 249 3.65 4.01 4.03
CA ALA A 249 2.70 2.95 3.71
C ALA A 249 2.31 2.92 2.22
N TRP A 250 2.49 4.01 1.47
CA TRP A 250 2.33 4.05 0.02
C TRP A 250 3.61 3.70 -0.75
N VAL A 251 4.78 4.13 -0.27
CA VAL A 251 6.04 3.99 -1.02
C VAL A 251 6.83 2.72 -0.70
N THR A 252 6.58 2.09 0.46
CA THR A 252 7.26 0.87 0.91
C THR A 252 6.66 -0.35 0.20
N PHE A 253 6.90 -0.44 -1.09
CA PHE A 253 6.43 -1.55 -1.93
C PHE A 253 7.37 -2.75 -1.74
N LEU A 254 6.89 -3.82 -1.09
CA LEU A 254 7.50 -5.15 -0.95
C LEU A 254 8.88 -5.28 -0.28
N VAL A 255 9.71 -4.24 -0.26
CA VAL A 255 10.92 -4.16 0.55
C VAL A 255 10.53 -3.53 1.88
N GLN A 256 10.59 -4.27 2.98
CA GLN A 256 10.55 -3.66 4.31
C GLN A 256 11.98 -3.25 4.66
N PRO A 257 12.40 -1.98 4.49
CA PRO A 257 13.56 -1.54 5.23
C PRO A 257 13.25 -1.72 6.71
N GLU A 258 14.23 -2.16 7.49
CA GLU A 258 14.21 -1.93 8.93
C GLU A 258 14.14 -0.42 9.12
N ASN A 259 12.92 0.08 9.27
CA ASN A 259 12.67 1.50 9.24
C ASN A 259 12.65 1.95 10.70
N ASP A 260 13.75 2.54 11.14
CA ASP A 260 13.89 3.09 12.48
C ASP A 260 12.76 4.07 12.81
N LEU A 261 12.20 4.73 11.78
CA LEU A 261 11.02 5.56 11.91
C LEU A 261 9.78 4.83 12.45
N VAL A 262 9.56 3.57 12.08
CA VAL A 262 8.44 2.76 12.61
C VAL A 262 8.67 2.48 14.09
N ASN A 263 9.91 2.18 14.48
CA ASN A 263 10.28 1.97 15.88
C ASN A 263 10.18 3.27 16.70
N LYS A 264 10.59 4.41 16.13
CA LYS A 264 10.39 5.75 16.71
C LYS A 264 8.90 6.04 16.88
N ALA A 265 8.08 5.79 15.85
CA ALA A 265 6.64 6.01 15.90
C ALA A 265 5.93 5.17 16.97
N VAL A 266 6.29 3.89 17.12
CA VAL A 266 5.81 3.01 18.20
C VAL A 266 6.11 3.59 19.58
N ARG A 267 7.27 4.22 19.77
CA ARG A 267 7.71 4.78 21.06
C ARG A 267 7.15 6.18 21.34
N THR A 268 6.91 6.98 20.30
CA THR A 268 6.63 8.41 20.43
C THR A 268 5.16 8.76 20.25
N ILE A 269 4.40 8.01 19.44
CA ILE A 269 2.98 8.28 19.23
C ILE A 269 2.18 7.77 20.44
N PRO A 270 1.46 8.63 21.17
CA PRO A 270 0.66 8.20 22.30
C PRO A 270 -0.53 7.35 21.82
N PRO A 271 -1.00 6.36 22.61
CA PRO A 271 -2.06 5.46 22.20
C PRO A 271 -3.37 6.14 21.78
N ALA A 272 -3.72 7.25 22.43
CA ALA A 272 -4.91 8.05 22.09
C ALA A 272 -4.88 8.61 20.66
N GLN A 273 -3.70 8.65 20.00
CA GLN A 273 -3.53 9.13 18.63
C GLN A 273 -3.48 7.99 17.59
N ILE A 274 -3.56 6.71 18.00
CA ILE A 274 -3.64 5.56 17.07
C ILE A 274 -4.81 5.71 16.07
N PRO A 275 -6.02 6.17 16.45
CA PRO A 275 -7.09 6.41 15.48
C PRO A 275 -6.68 7.39 14.37
N SER A 276 -5.91 8.43 14.71
CA SER A 276 -5.39 9.40 13.73
C SER A 276 -4.33 8.80 12.81
N VAL A 277 -3.53 7.85 13.30
CA VAL A 277 -2.59 7.07 12.48
C VAL A 277 -3.33 6.22 11.45
N LEU A 278 -4.47 5.64 11.84
CA LEU A 278 -5.26 4.73 11.00
C LEU A 278 -6.28 5.44 10.10
N ALA A 279 -6.64 6.69 10.38
CA ALA A 279 -7.62 7.44 9.58
C ALA A 279 -7.26 7.45 8.07
N PRO A 280 -6.00 7.72 7.65
CA PRO A 280 -5.62 7.65 6.24
C PRO A 280 -5.76 6.26 5.61
N LEU A 281 -5.64 5.18 6.39
CA LEU A 281 -5.88 3.83 5.91
C LEU A 281 -7.38 3.61 5.68
N HIS A 282 -8.22 3.94 6.66
CA HIS A 282 -9.66 3.80 6.54
C HIS A 282 -10.26 4.60 5.38
N GLU A 283 -9.76 5.82 5.14
CA GLU A 283 -10.12 6.60 3.96
C GLU A 283 -9.76 5.86 2.66
N SER A 284 -8.55 5.31 2.58
CA SER A 284 -8.10 4.54 1.42
C SER A 284 -8.88 3.25 1.19
N LEU A 285 -9.36 2.59 2.25
CA LEU A 285 -10.16 1.37 2.13
C LEU A 285 -11.58 1.66 1.64
N LYS A 286 -12.11 2.85 1.94
CA LYS A 286 -13.43 3.32 1.48
C LYS A 286 -13.39 3.95 0.10
N ALA A 287 -12.22 4.41 -0.36
CA ALA A 287 -12.08 5.05 -1.66
C ALA A 287 -12.39 4.05 -2.78
N ASP A 288 -13.37 4.39 -3.62
CA ASP A 288 -13.63 3.67 -4.86
C ASP A 288 -12.58 4.10 -5.89
N GLN A 289 -11.56 3.26 -6.06
CA GLN A 289 -10.50 3.43 -7.06
C GLN A 289 -10.85 2.69 -8.37
N GLY A 290 -12.12 2.30 -8.56
CA GLY A 290 -12.56 1.51 -9.71
C GLY A 290 -12.06 0.06 -9.69
N ARG A 291 -11.55 -0.42 -8.54
CA ARG A 291 -10.94 -1.75 -8.38
C ARG A 291 -11.40 -2.42 -7.09
N PRO A 292 -11.73 -3.72 -7.09
CA PRO A 292 -12.01 -4.46 -5.88
C PRO A 292 -10.79 -4.47 -4.94
N LEU A 293 -11.01 -4.19 -3.65
CA LEU A 293 -9.92 -4.10 -2.66
C LEU A 293 -9.09 -5.38 -2.56
N HIS A 294 -9.72 -6.55 -2.68
CA HIS A 294 -9.03 -7.85 -2.54
C HIS A 294 -7.99 -8.13 -3.65
N LEU A 295 -7.98 -7.34 -4.73
CA LEU A 295 -7.05 -7.45 -5.85
C LEU A 295 -6.04 -6.30 -5.89
N ASP A 296 -6.21 -5.27 -5.06
CA ASP A 296 -5.44 -4.03 -5.19
C ASP A 296 -4.10 -4.12 -4.44
N VAL A 297 -3.02 -4.35 -5.19
CA VAL A 297 -1.68 -4.53 -4.60
C VAL A 297 -1.21 -3.32 -3.77
N LEU A 298 -1.51 -2.08 -4.17
CA LEU A 298 -1.05 -0.90 -3.43
C LEU A 298 -1.83 -0.74 -2.12
N ARG A 299 -3.16 -0.86 -2.17
CA ARG A 299 -3.99 -0.83 -0.95
C ARG A 299 -3.71 -2.03 -0.04
N GLY A 300 -3.45 -3.21 -0.60
CA GLY A 300 -3.02 -4.38 0.15
C GLY A 300 -1.68 -4.18 0.86
N ASN A 301 -0.66 -3.66 0.18
CA ASN A 301 0.62 -3.35 0.83
C ASN A 301 0.46 -2.31 1.95
N ARG A 302 -0.43 -1.33 1.76
CA ARG A 302 -0.77 -0.36 2.79
C ARG A 302 -1.38 -1.05 4.02
N VAL A 303 -2.37 -1.94 3.85
CA VAL A 303 -2.92 -2.75 4.94
C VAL A 303 -1.81 -3.55 5.65
N ARG A 304 -0.93 -4.20 4.88
CA ARG A 304 0.19 -4.98 5.42
C ARG A 304 1.15 -4.13 6.27
N PHE A 305 1.45 -2.91 5.81
CA PHE A 305 2.28 -1.96 6.54
C PHE A 305 1.65 -1.60 7.89
N TYR A 306 0.36 -1.23 7.88
CA TYR A 306 -0.36 -0.88 9.10
C TYR A 306 -0.56 -2.07 10.05
N LEU A 307 -0.79 -3.28 9.55
CA LEU A 307 -0.80 -4.50 10.39
C LEU A 307 0.55 -4.74 11.05
N THR A 308 1.66 -4.52 10.33
CA THR A 308 3.01 -4.64 10.89
C THR A 308 3.25 -3.59 11.97
N TYR A 309 2.81 -2.33 11.75
CA TYR A 309 2.88 -1.28 12.76
C TYR A 309 2.01 -1.57 14.00
N LEU A 310 0.75 -1.98 13.80
CA LEU A 310 -0.19 -2.28 14.89
C LEU A 310 0.23 -3.52 15.69
N SER A 311 0.77 -4.55 15.05
CA SER A 311 1.26 -5.75 15.75
C SER A 311 2.39 -5.42 16.74
N ARG A 312 3.18 -4.37 16.49
CA ARG A 312 4.20 -3.85 17.44
C ARG A 312 3.61 -2.99 18.56
N ASN A 313 2.38 -2.51 18.40
CA ASN A 313 1.61 -1.72 19.37
C ASN A 313 0.42 -2.51 19.96
N ALA A 314 0.37 -3.83 19.75
CA ALA A 314 -0.85 -4.64 19.83
C ALA A 314 -1.48 -4.76 21.22
N THR A 315 -0.83 -4.28 22.26
CA THR A 315 -1.33 -4.40 23.64
C THR A 315 -2.57 -3.53 23.91
N GLN A 316 -2.99 -2.65 23.00
CA GLN A 316 -4.04 -1.65 23.31
C GLN A 316 -5.18 -1.51 22.29
N ASN A 317 -5.21 -2.26 21.18
CA ASN A 317 -6.31 -2.16 20.20
C ASN A 317 -6.54 -3.45 19.40
N LEU A 318 -6.96 -4.50 20.11
CA LEU A 318 -7.15 -5.84 19.53
C LEU A 318 -8.30 -5.90 18.51
N ASP A 319 -9.38 -5.14 18.73
CA ASP A 319 -10.53 -5.11 17.81
C ASP A 319 -10.13 -4.51 16.47
N THR A 320 -9.43 -3.36 16.48
CA THR A 320 -8.96 -2.74 15.24
C THR A 320 -7.93 -3.61 14.52
N LEU A 321 -7.06 -4.30 15.27
CA LEU A 321 -6.12 -5.26 14.70
C LEU A 321 -6.84 -6.46 14.07
N PHE A 322 -7.91 -6.95 14.71
CA PHE A 322 -8.74 -8.04 14.22
C PHE A 322 -9.46 -7.65 12.93
N ASP A 323 -10.18 -6.52 12.93
CA ASP A 323 -10.92 -6.02 11.77
C ASP A 323 -9.99 -5.80 10.56
N LEU A 324 -8.83 -5.19 10.79
CA LEU A 324 -7.88 -4.97 9.70
C LEU A 324 -7.27 -6.27 9.18
N ALA A 325 -7.04 -7.25 10.06
CA ALA A 325 -6.54 -8.55 9.65
C ALA A 325 -7.61 -9.35 8.88
N LEU A 326 -8.91 -9.20 9.17
CA LEU A 326 -9.97 -9.79 8.36
C LEU A 326 -9.97 -9.26 6.92
N VAL A 327 -9.75 -7.95 6.75
CA VAL A 327 -9.57 -7.34 5.42
C VAL A 327 -8.39 -7.97 4.70
N GLY A 328 -7.26 -8.15 5.39
CA GLY A 328 -6.07 -8.73 4.81
C GLY A 328 -6.17 -10.23 4.49
N ALA A 329 -6.91 -11.00 5.28
CA ALA A 329 -7.17 -12.42 5.02
C ALA A 329 -7.97 -12.62 3.72
N ALA A 330 -8.86 -11.68 3.38
CA ALA A 330 -9.60 -11.69 2.12
C ALA A 330 -8.81 -11.27 0.89
N HIS A 331 -7.55 -10.86 1.05
CA HIS A 331 -6.77 -10.30 -0.04
C HIS A 331 -5.95 -11.38 -0.74
N THR A 332 -5.84 -11.29 -2.07
CA THR A 332 -5.00 -12.19 -2.88
C THR A 332 -3.48 -11.95 -2.74
N LEU A 333 -3.06 -10.90 -2.02
CA LEU A 333 -1.65 -10.58 -1.81
C LEU A 333 -1.10 -11.51 -0.72
N ARG A 334 -0.44 -12.60 -1.11
CA ARG A 334 0.05 -13.64 -0.18
C ARG A 334 0.81 -13.14 1.05
N PRO A 335 1.78 -12.20 0.96
CA PRO A 335 2.43 -11.67 2.16
C PRO A 335 1.48 -10.99 3.15
N LEU A 336 0.40 -10.38 2.65
CA LEU A 336 -0.66 -9.81 3.49
C LEU A 336 -1.57 -10.92 4.03
N HIS A 337 -2.01 -11.84 3.17
CA HIS A 337 -2.87 -12.97 3.52
C HIS A 337 -2.24 -13.80 4.65
N ASP A 338 -0.97 -14.22 4.48
CA ASP A 338 -0.24 -15.03 5.45
C ASP A 338 -0.04 -14.31 6.80
N LEU A 339 0.34 -13.02 6.75
CA LEU A 339 0.48 -12.19 7.95
C LEU A 339 -0.87 -12.06 8.68
N SER A 340 -1.94 -11.84 7.93
CA SER A 340 -3.29 -11.66 8.46
C SER A 340 -3.79 -12.94 9.14
N HIS A 341 -3.64 -14.10 8.49
CA HIS A 341 -3.99 -15.38 9.11
C HIS A 341 -3.14 -15.68 10.35
N ARG A 342 -1.86 -15.30 10.36
CA ARG A 342 -1.02 -15.44 11.56
C ARG A 342 -1.56 -14.60 12.72
N ILE A 343 -1.92 -13.35 12.48
CA ILE A 343 -2.51 -12.45 13.48
C ILE A 343 -3.86 -12.99 13.96
N LEU A 344 -4.76 -13.32 13.03
CA LEU A 344 -6.10 -13.83 13.33
C LEU A 344 -6.06 -15.14 14.11
N ARG A 345 -5.13 -16.06 13.82
CA ARG A 345 -4.95 -17.30 14.60
C ARG A 345 -4.56 -17.04 16.05
N VAL A 346 -3.67 -16.07 16.29
CA VAL A 346 -3.29 -15.69 17.65
C VAL A 346 -4.50 -15.06 18.37
N LEU A 347 -5.18 -14.12 17.72
CA LEU A 347 -6.36 -13.46 18.29
C LEU A 347 -7.53 -14.41 18.52
N ALA A 348 -7.79 -15.36 17.61
CA ALA A 348 -8.83 -16.36 17.77
C ALA A 348 -8.51 -17.38 18.88
N ARG A 349 -7.23 -17.57 19.21
CA ARG A 349 -6.78 -18.43 20.31
C ARG A 349 -6.80 -17.73 21.66
N SER A 350 -6.44 -16.44 21.73
CA SER A 350 -6.33 -15.71 23.01
C SER A 350 -7.48 -14.73 23.27
N GLY A 351 -8.33 -14.46 22.28
CA GLY A 351 -9.42 -13.50 22.32
C GLY A 351 -10.79 -14.14 22.56
N THR A 352 -11.86 -13.45 22.16
CA THR A 352 -13.25 -13.89 22.40
C THR A 352 -13.64 -15.05 21.50
N SER A 353 -14.71 -15.79 21.86
CA SER A 353 -15.29 -16.80 20.97
C SER A 353 -15.89 -16.16 19.71
N GLU A 354 -16.40 -14.93 19.80
CA GLU A 354 -16.94 -14.17 18.66
C GLU A 354 -15.89 -13.90 17.59
N MET A 355 -14.67 -13.50 17.98
CA MET A 355 -13.56 -13.33 17.04
C MET A 355 -13.23 -14.65 16.31
N ALA A 356 -13.25 -15.78 17.02
CA ALA A 356 -13.02 -17.07 16.41
C ALA A 356 -14.14 -17.47 15.44
N VAL A 357 -15.40 -17.20 15.78
CA VAL A 357 -16.58 -17.40 14.93
C VAL A 357 -16.46 -16.62 13.62
N VAL A 358 -16.18 -15.31 13.72
CA VAL A 358 -16.04 -14.43 12.55
C VAL A 358 -14.88 -14.89 11.67
N TYR A 359 -13.75 -15.25 12.27
CA TYR A 359 -12.59 -15.74 11.53
C TYR A 359 -12.87 -17.07 10.79
N VAL A 360 -13.54 -18.02 11.43
CA VAL A 360 -13.93 -19.30 10.79
C VAL A 360 -14.87 -19.04 9.62
N ARG A 361 -15.90 -18.21 9.82
CA ARG A 361 -16.85 -17.87 8.76
C ARG A 361 -16.15 -17.23 7.57
N GLN A 362 -15.23 -16.31 7.82
CA GLN A 362 -14.43 -15.65 6.78
C GLN A 362 -13.60 -16.66 5.97
N MET A 363 -12.91 -17.58 6.64
CA MET A 363 -12.11 -18.62 5.96
C MET A 363 -12.98 -19.54 5.09
N ILE A 364 -14.14 -19.93 5.59
CA ILE A 364 -15.07 -20.85 4.89
C ILE A 364 -15.72 -20.15 3.69
N GLN A 365 -16.11 -18.88 3.83
CA GLN A 365 -16.69 -18.09 2.72
C GLN A 365 -15.72 -17.86 1.57
N GLN A 366 -14.42 -17.91 1.83
CA GLN A 366 -13.35 -17.67 0.86
C GLN A 366 -12.80 -18.96 0.23
N TYR A 367 -13.25 -20.12 0.69
CA TYR A 367 -12.82 -21.40 0.18
C TYR A 367 -13.68 -21.82 -1.02
N PRO A 368 -13.09 -22.39 -2.09
CA PRO A 368 -11.67 -22.70 -2.26
C PRO A 368 -10.83 -21.59 -2.92
N ASP A 369 -11.45 -20.48 -3.32
CA ASP A 369 -10.87 -19.51 -4.26
C ASP A 369 -9.67 -18.72 -3.71
N ILE A 370 -9.74 -18.28 -2.46
CA ILE A 370 -8.70 -17.45 -1.81
C ILE A 370 -8.05 -18.23 -0.66
N THR A 371 -8.86 -18.90 0.16
CA THR A 371 -8.39 -19.66 1.33
C THR A 371 -8.24 -21.13 0.96
N THR A 372 -7.11 -21.75 1.30
CA THR A 372 -6.87 -23.19 1.08
C THR A 372 -7.33 -24.03 2.27
N LEU A 373 -7.56 -25.34 2.05
CA LEU A 373 -7.91 -26.29 3.11
C LEU A 373 -6.87 -26.29 4.26
N GLY A 374 -5.58 -26.17 3.93
CA GLY A 374 -4.52 -26.11 4.93
C GLY A 374 -4.61 -24.88 5.84
N VAL A 375 -5.06 -23.74 5.31
CA VAL A 375 -5.29 -22.52 6.10
C VAL A 375 -6.48 -22.72 7.05
N ILE A 376 -7.59 -23.32 6.58
CA ILE A 376 -8.75 -23.65 7.41
C ILE A 376 -8.37 -24.61 8.53
N ALA A 377 -7.71 -25.73 8.18
CA ALA A 377 -7.28 -26.74 9.14
C ALA A 377 -6.38 -26.15 10.22
N THR A 378 -5.40 -25.34 9.83
CA THR A 378 -4.53 -24.63 10.77
C THR A 378 -5.31 -23.65 11.63
N GLY A 379 -6.24 -22.89 11.05
CA GLY A 379 -7.09 -21.94 11.76
C GLY A 379 -7.93 -22.61 12.86
N ILE A 380 -8.63 -23.69 12.51
CA ILE A 380 -9.43 -24.48 13.46
C ILE A 380 -8.53 -25.14 14.51
N GLY A 381 -7.34 -25.64 14.13
CA GLY A 381 -6.37 -26.19 15.08
C GLY A 381 -5.96 -25.18 16.16
N TYR A 382 -5.72 -23.92 15.79
CA TYR A 382 -5.44 -22.85 16.75
C TYR A 382 -6.62 -22.58 17.69
N ILE A 383 -7.84 -22.58 17.16
CA ILE A 383 -9.07 -22.41 17.95
C ILE A 383 -9.27 -23.57 18.92
N LEU A 384 -8.99 -24.80 18.50
CA LEU A 384 -9.05 -25.98 19.36
C LEU A 384 -7.97 -25.97 20.45
N SER A 385 -6.85 -25.30 20.22
CA SER A 385 -5.75 -25.13 21.19
C SER A 385 -5.97 -24.00 22.22
N ARG A 386 -7.19 -23.45 22.30
CA ARG A 386 -7.56 -22.44 23.29
C ARG A 386 -7.39 -22.97 24.72
N PRO A 387 -6.90 -22.15 25.67
CA PRO A 387 -6.83 -22.53 27.09
C PRO A 387 -8.22 -22.81 27.66
N ASP A 388 -9.17 -21.93 27.33
CA ASP A 388 -10.57 -22.04 27.73
C ASP A 388 -11.35 -22.75 26.64
N HIS A 389 -11.94 -23.87 27.01
CA HIS A 389 -12.69 -24.69 26.09
C HIS A 389 -14.14 -24.22 25.96
N ASP A 390 -14.54 -23.97 24.73
CA ASP A 390 -15.89 -23.56 24.37
C ASP A 390 -16.51 -24.57 23.40
N SER A 391 -17.39 -25.42 23.93
CA SER A 391 -18.10 -26.43 23.14
C SER A 391 -19.08 -25.81 22.14
N ALA A 392 -19.57 -24.59 22.37
CA ALA A 392 -20.44 -23.90 21.42
C ALA A 392 -19.65 -23.52 20.15
N LEU A 393 -18.40 -23.10 20.32
CA LEU A 393 -17.49 -22.80 19.21
C LEU A 393 -17.18 -24.06 18.38
N VAL A 394 -17.05 -25.22 19.04
CA VAL A 394 -16.88 -26.52 18.38
C VAL A 394 -18.07 -26.88 17.51
N ARG A 395 -19.27 -26.75 18.07
CA ARG A 395 -20.52 -26.97 17.33
C ARG A 395 -20.66 -26.02 16.16
N PHE A 396 -20.28 -24.76 16.35
CA PHE A 396 -20.36 -23.73 15.34
C PHE A 396 -19.52 -24.08 14.11
N TYR A 397 -18.22 -24.36 14.25
CA TYR A 397 -17.40 -24.62 13.06
C TYR A 397 -17.77 -25.95 12.38
N LEU A 398 -18.22 -26.97 13.13
CA LEU A 398 -18.71 -28.23 12.53
C LEU A 398 -19.95 -27.97 11.68
N ALA A 399 -20.87 -27.14 12.18
CA ALA A 399 -22.08 -26.76 11.45
C ALA A 399 -21.76 -25.94 10.19
N GLU A 400 -20.84 -24.97 10.27
CA GLU A 400 -20.42 -24.15 9.12
C GLU A 400 -19.72 -25.00 8.04
N LEU A 401 -18.79 -25.89 8.42
CA LEU A 401 -18.13 -26.81 7.48
C LEU A 401 -19.14 -27.76 6.82
N TYR A 402 -20.04 -28.35 7.61
CA TYR A 402 -21.09 -29.24 7.11
C TYR A 402 -22.03 -28.52 6.14
N SER A 403 -22.52 -27.34 6.52
CA SER A 403 -23.41 -26.53 5.69
C SER A 403 -22.77 -26.19 4.34
N THR A 404 -21.50 -25.79 4.37
CA THR A 404 -20.75 -25.40 3.16
C THR A 404 -20.48 -26.59 2.25
N TRP A 405 -20.12 -27.74 2.82
CA TRP A 405 -20.00 -28.99 2.06
C TRP A 405 -21.35 -29.40 1.43
N ASP A 406 -22.44 -29.38 2.21
CA ASP A 406 -23.76 -29.84 1.74
C ASP A 406 -24.34 -28.94 0.64
N ASN A 407 -24.03 -27.63 0.67
CA ASN A 407 -24.46 -26.68 -0.35
C ASN A 407 -23.81 -26.92 -1.72
N ASN A 408 -22.56 -27.40 -1.77
CA ASN A 408 -21.86 -27.73 -3.02
C ASN A 408 -20.82 -28.84 -2.80
N ARG A 409 -21.26 -30.10 -2.85
CA ARG A 409 -20.44 -31.26 -2.50
C ARG A 409 -19.29 -31.51 -3.46
N GLU A 410 -19.46 -31.19 -4.74
CA GLU A 410 -18.45 -31.41 -5.78
C GLU A 410 -17.27 -30.45 -5.59
N ALA A 411 -17.53 -29.16 -5.38
CA ALA A 411 -16.49 -28.16 -5.16
C ALA A 411 -15.85 -28.24 -3.77
N ASN A 412 -16.60 -28.72 -2.76
CA ASN A 412 -16.19 -28.70 -1.35
C ASN A 412 -15.91 -30.08 -0.76
N GLY A 413 -15.65 -31.10 -1.58
CA GLY A 413 -15.42 -32.48 -1.13
C GLY A 413 -14.30 -32.59 -0.08
N ASP A 414 -13.26 -31.77 -0.20
CA ASP A 414 -12.14 -31.74 0.76
C ASP A 414 -12.55 -31.26 2.17
N LEU A 415 -13.65 -30.50 2.32
CA LEU A 415 -14.17 -30.13 3.65
C LEU A 415 -14.68 -31.36 4.41
N ALA A 416 -15.19 -32.38 3.71
CA ALA A 416 -15.58 -33.64 4.34
C ALA A 416 -14.39 -34.33 5.01
N ARG A 417 -13.25 -34.39 4.30
CA ARG A 417 -11.99 -34.91 4.83
C ARG A 417 -11.56 -34.16 6.08
N LEU A 418 -11.67 -32.82 6.08
CA LEU A 418 -11.33 -32.01 7.24
C LEU A 418 -12.21 -32.35 8.44
N ILE A 419 -13.53 -32.51 8.27
CA ILE A 419 -14.44 -32.91 9.36
C ILE A 419 -14.03 -34.28 9.93
N PHE A 420 -13.61 -35.22 9.09
CA PHE A 420 -13.15 -36.54 9.55
C PHE A 420 -11.84 -36.45 10.33
N GLU A 421 -10.90 -35.63 9.87
CA GLU A 421 -9.65 -35.37 10.59
C GLU A 421 -9.90 -34.69 11.95
N LEU A 422 -10.95 -33.85 12.06
CA LEU A 422 -11.32 -33.22 13.32
C LEU A 422 -11.72 -34.23 14.41
N LEU A 423 -12.25 -35.41 14.05
CA LEU A 423 -12.55 -36.49 15.01
C LEU A 423 -11.33 -36.92 15.82
N LYS A 424 -10.12 -36.75 15.25
CA LYS A 424 -8.86 -37.10 15.91
C LYS A 424 -8.43 -36.07 16.94
N VAL A 425 -8.83 -34.81 16.81
CA VAL A 425 -8.27 -33.68 17.57
C VAL A 425 -9.26 -32.95 18.48
N VAL A 426 -10.57 -33.05 18.26
CA VAL A 426 -11.59 -32.44 19.15
C VAL A 426 -11.50 -32.99 20.57
N ARG A 427 -11.96 -32.28 21.61
CA ARG A 427 -11.96 -32.86 22.97
C ARG A 427 -12.91 -34.06 23.05
N MET A 428 -12.64 -35.01 23.94
CA MET A 428 -13.50 -36.20 24.11
C MET A 428 -14.96 -35.83 24.43
N ASP A 429 -15.16 -34.75 25.18
CA ASP A 429 -16.50 -34.25 25.57
C ASP A 429 -17.33 -33.80 24.35
N ASP A 430 -16.68 -33.37 23.27
CA ASP A 430 -17.33 -32.96 22.01
C ASP A 430 -17.26 -34.02 20.92
N LEU A 431 -16.62 -35.17 21.18
CA LEU A 431 -16.48 -36.20 20.16
C LEU A 431 -17.84 -36.69 19.67
N GLY A 432 -18.81 -36.86 20.59
CA GLY A 432 -20.17 -37.27 20.25
C GLY A 432 -20.84 -36.33 19.24
N ILE A 433 -20.68 -35.01 19.38
CA ILE A 433 -21.29 -34.07 18.42
C ILE A 433 -20.57 -34.08 17.07
N ALA A 434 -19.25 -34.24 17.06
CA ALA A 434 -18.50 -34.38 15.82
C ALA A 434 -18.89 -35.66 15.05
N LEU A 435 -19.07 -36.77 15.77
CA LEU A 435 -19.55 -38.03 15.18
C LEU A 435 -20.95 -37.86 14.56
N LEU A 436 -21.89 -37.16 15.23
CA LEU A 436 -23.22 -36.88 14.67
C LEU A 436 -23.17 -36.13 13.34
N PHE A 437 -22.26 -35.17 13.18
CA PHE A 437 -22.07 -34.50 11.90
C PHE A 437 -21.55 -35.46 10.82
N VAL A 438 -20.57 -36.31 11.16
CA VAL A 438 -20.05 -37.30 10.22
C VAL A 438 -21.11 -38.33 9.83
N GLU A 439 -21.87 -38.86 10.79
CA GLU A 439 -23.00 -39.75 10.52
C GLU A 439 -23.96 -39.08 9.52
N LYS A 440 -24.36 -37.83 9.79
CA LYS A 440 -25.26 -37.07 8.92
C LYS A 440 -24.70 -36.86 7.51
N MET A 441 -23.38 -36.72 7.36
CA MET A 441 -22.73 -36.63 6.05
C MET A 441 -22.78 -37.96 5.32
N VAL A 442 -22.40 -39.05 5.98
CA VAL A 442 -22.39 -40.40 5.38
C VAL A 442 -23.81 -40.87 5.02
N TRP A 443 -24.82 -40.52 5.82
CA TRP A 443 -26.22 -40.79 5.48
C TRP A 443 -26.69 -40.03 4.22
N LYS A 444 -26.11 -38.87 3.95
CA LYS A 444 -26.41 -38.08 2.74
C LYS A 444 -25.60 -38.50 1.52
N ASP A 445 -24.42 -39.08 1.72
CA ASP A 445 -23.52 -39.56 0.70
C ASP A 445 -22.73 -40.76 1.23
N SER A 446 -23.23 -41.96 0.94
CA SER A 446 -22.65 -43.21 1.43
C SER A 446 -21.27 -43.52 0.85
N THR A 447 -20.86 -42.82 -0.22
CA THR A 447 -19.52 -43.01 -0.82
C THR A 447 -18.40 -42.53 0.12
N LEU A 448 -18.71 -41.64 1.06
CA LEU A 448 -17.76 -41.12 2.07
C LEU A 448 -17.32 -42.17 3.09
N LEU A 449 -17.99 -43.32 3.18
CA LEU A 449 -17.72 -44.35 4.19
C LEU A 449 -16.27 -44.86 4.12
N GLU A 450 -15.74 -45.08 2.91
CA GLU A 450 -14.35 -45.50 2.69
C GLU A 450 -13.38 -44.42 3.20
N GLN A 451 -13.63 -43.15 2.85
CA GLN A 451 -12.80 -42.03 3.28
C GLN A 451 -12.79 -41.83 4.79
N VAL A 452 -13.94 -42.05 5.47
CA VAL A 452 -14.02 -42.01 6.93
C VAL A 452 -13.11 -43.08 7.53
N TYR A 453 -13.19 -44.32 7.03
CA TYR A 453 -12.36 -45.43 7.52
C TYR A 453 -10.87 -45.16 7.35
N GLU A 454 -10.45 -44.76 6.14
CA GLU A 454 -9.06 -44.41 5.86
C GLU A 454 -8.56 -43.31 6.80
N THR A 455 -9.41 -42.31 7.06
CA THR A 455 -9.05 -41.20 7.95
C THR A 455 -8.86 -41.69 9.39
N ILE A 456 -9.83 -42.37 10.00
CA ILE A 456 -9.77 -42.73 11.42
C ILE A 456 -8.82 -43.90 11.74
N SER A 457 -8.52 -44.75 10.74
CA SER A 457 -7.63 -45.90 10.92
C SER A 457 -6.15 -45.50 11.04
N VAL A 458 -5.77 -44.32 10.55
CA VAL A 458 -4.38 -43.82 10.51
C VAL A 458 -4.15 -42.66 11.51
N ALA A 459 -2.96 -42.62 12.11
CA ALA A 459 -2.44 -41.47 12.91
C ALA A 459 -3.41 -40.93 14.00
N CYS A 460 -3.87 -41.80 14.91
CA CYS A 460 -4.65 -41.40 16.08
C CYS A 460 -4.13 -42.16 17.31
N ASP A 461 -4.10 -41.52 18.48
CA ASP A 461 -3.70 -42.16 19.73
C ASP A 461 -4.60 -43.37 20.02
N ALA A 462 -4.01 -44.48 20.47
CA ALA A 462 -4.70 -45.74 20.76
C ALA A 462 -6.02 -45.59 21.57
N PRO A 463 -6.11 -44.79 22.65
CA PRO A 463 -7.35 -44.62 23.42
C PRO A 463 -8.50 -43.95 22.64
N ARG A 464 -8.20 -43.24 21.56
CA ARG A 464 -9.20 -42.58 20.71
C ARG A 464 -9.54 -43.41 19.47
N ARG A 465 -8.57 -44.14 18.93
CA ARG A 465 -8.78 -45.01 17.77
C ARG A 465 -9.83 -46.11 18.03
N ILE A 466 -9.82 -46.74 19.20
CA ILE A 466 -10.75 -47.84 19.52
C ILE A 466 -12.21 -47.36 19.48
N PRO A 467 -12.63 -46.31 20.22
CA PRO A 467 -13.99 -45.79 20.15
C PRO A 467 -14.43 -45.37 18.74
N LEU A 468 -13.52 -44.77 17.95
CA LEU A 468 -13.81 -44.36 16.57
C LEU A 468 -14.07 -45.55 15.65
N LEU A 469 -13.25 -46.62 15.75
CA LEU A 469 -13.45 -47.82 14.96
C LEU A 469 -14.73 -48.58 15.37
N GLU A 470 -15.01 -48.68 16.68
CA GLU A 470 -16.27 -49.27 17.16
C GLU A 470 -17.50 -48.53 16.66
N TRP A 471 -17.46 -47.19 16.70
CA TRP A 471 -18.50 -46.35 16.13
C TRP A 471 -18.65 -46.57 14.62
N PHE A 472 -17.54 -46.57 13.89
CA PHE A 472 -17.54 -46.78 12.44
C PHE A 472 -18.17 -48.12 12.04
N LEU A 473 -17.83 -49.21 12.73
CA LEU A 473 -18.42 -50.54 12.47
C LEU A 473 -19.94 -50.55 12.68
N ARG A 474 -20.44 -49.83 13.69
CA ARG A 474 -21.89 -49.68 13.92
C ARG A 474 -22.55 -48.88 12.81
N LEU A 475 -21.94 -47.78 12.39
CA LEU A 475 -22.43 -46.96 11.27
C LEU A 475 -22.47 -47.76 9.97
N GLN A 476 -21.41 -48.50 9.65
CA GLN A 476 -21.35 -49.38 8.48
C GLN A 476 -22.45 -50.44 8.52
N ALA A 477 -22.71 -51.07 9.68
CA ALA A 477 -23.78 -52.05 9.83
C ALA A 477 -25.18 -51.45 9.62
N GLN A 478 -25.39 -50.18 9.95
CA GLN A 478 -26.65 -49.47 9.72
C GLN A 478 -26.86 -49.06 8.25
N LEU A 479 -25.76 -48.81 7.53
CA LEU A 479 -25.77 -48.40 6.11
C LEU A 479 -25.73 -49.58 5.15
N ALA A 480 -25.28 -50.76 5.60
CA ALA A 480 -25.31 -51.96 4.80
C ALA A 480 -26.74 -52.21 4.31
N PRO A 481 -26.94 -52.50 3.00
CA PRO A 481 -28.28 -52.80 2.51
C PRO A 481 -28.85 -53.96 3.33
N LEU A 482 -30.06 -53.80 3.84
CA LEU A 482 -30.82 -54.91 4.43
C LEU A 482 -30.71 -56.09 3.45
N PRO A 483 -30.34 -57.30 3.91
CA PRO A 483 -30.33 -58.45 3.04
C PRO A 483 -31.71 -58.54 2.39
N SER A 484 -31.75 -58.51 1.06
CA SER A 484 -32.97 -58.46 0.24
C SER A 484 -33.79 -59.75 0.27
N ASN A 485 -33.63 -60.54 1.34
CA ASN A 485 -34.34 -61.76 1.63
C ASN A 485 -34.72 -61.78 3.12
N LEU A 486 -35.78 -61.05 3.48
CA LEU A 486 -36.65 -61.36 4.60
C LEU A 486 -38.11 -61.21 4.17
#